data_AF-A0A3A9AHC1-F1
#
_entry.id   AF-A0A3A9AHC1-F1
#
_cell.length_a   1.000
_cell.length_b   1.000
_cell.length_c   1.000
_cell.angle_alpha   90.00
_cell.angle_beta   90.00
_cell.angle_gamma   90.00
#
_symmetry.space_group_name_H-M   'P 1'
#
loop_
_entity.id
_entity.type
_entity.pdbx_description
1 polymer ?
#
loop_
_entity_poly.entity_id
_entity_poly.type
_entity_poly.pdbx_seq_one_letter_code
_entity_poly.pdbx_strand_id
1 'polypeptide(L)' 'MGKHKIKNLLQKLNDEDRNTLCCLLIKAGYAARIGKERPGGKGQTMYFVEFWEEKNETEI' A
#
# COMPACT_ATOMS: atom_id res chain seq x y z
N MET A 1 3.35 -2.32 16.32
CA MET A 1 2.48 -1.63 15.33
C MET A 1 2.87 -2.16 13.96
N GLY A 2 1.98 -2.92 13.34
CA GLY A 2 2.30 -3.74 12.17
C GLY A 2 2.17 -2.95 10.88
N LYS A 3 3.03 -3.26 9.90
CA LYS A 3 2.82 -2.81 8.52
C LYS A 3 1.68 -3.64 7.91
N HIS A 4 0.65 -2.98 7.43
CA HIS A 4 -0.50 -3.60 6.79
C HIS A 4 -0.34 -3.58 5.27
N LYS A 5 -0.71 -4.67 4.60
CA LYS A 5 -0.63 -4.79 3.13
C LYS A 5 -2.01 -4.98 2.53
N ILE A 6 -2.42 -4.07 1.67
CA ILE A 6 -3.62 -4.18 0.84
C ILE A 6 -3.22 -4.84 -0.47
N LYS A 7 -3.63 -6.10 -0.64
CA LYS A 7 -3.39 -6.89 -1.85
C LYS A 7 -4.58 -6.81 -2.78
N ASN A 8 -4.30 -6.83 -4.08
CA ASN A 8 -5.31 -6.89 -5.13
C ASN A 8 -5.85 -8.32 -5.29
N LEU A 9 -6.80 -8.72 -4.43
CA LEU A 9 -7.38 -10.07 -4.42
C LEU A 9 -8.18 -10.39 -5.69
N LEU A 10 -8.77 -9.39 -6.32
CA LEU A 10 -9.59 -9.53 -7.53
C LEU A 10 -8.84 -9.22 -8.82
N GLN A 11 -7.55 -8.90 -8.75
CA GLN A 11 -6.72 -8.43 -9.88
C GLN A 11 -7.28 -7.19 -10.64
N LYS A 12 -8.24 -6.47 -10.06
CA LYS A 12 -8.88 -5.30 -10.70
C LYS A 12 -8.27 -3.95 -10.33
N LEU A 13 -7.45 -3.88 -9.28
CA LEU A 13 -6.73 -2.65 -8.93
C LEU A 13 -5.68 -2.31 -10.02
N ASN A 14 -6.01 -1.32 -10.84
CA ASN A 14 -5.11 -0.81 -11.87
C ASN A 14 -4.06 0.15 -11.25
N ASP A 15 -3.25 0.82 -12.08
CA ASP A 15 -2.24 1.78 -11.59
C ASP A 15 -2.87 3.04 -10.95
N GLU A 16 -3.99 3.52 -11.50
CA GLU A 16 -4.70 4.72 -11.03
C GLU A 16 -5.38 4.50 -9.68
N ASP A 17 -6.04 3.35 -9.49
CA ASP A 17 -6.66 2.96 -8.23
C ASP A 17 -5.61 2.81 -7.12
N ARG A 18 -4.43 2.28 -7.44
CA ARG A 18 -3.30 2.16 -6.49
C ARG A 18 -2.78 3.53 -6.07
N ASN A 19 -2.66 4.46 -7.02
CA ASN A 19 -2.26 5.84 -6.72
C ASN A 19 -3.31 6.54 -5.86
N THR A 20 -4.59 6.38 -6.19
CA THR A 20 -5.70 6.95 -5.41
C THR A 20 -5.75 6.39 -3.99
N LEU A 21 -5.62 5.08 -3.84
CA LEU A 21 -5.58 4.42 -2.54
C LEU A 21 -4.39 4.90 -1.69
N CYS A 22 -3.20 5.00 -2.28
CA CYS A 22 -2.02 5.52 -1.60
C CYS A 22 -2.22 6.98 -1.17
N CYS A 23 -2.80 7.81 -2.04
CA CYS A 23 -3.12 9.21 -1.73
C CYS A 23 -4.14 9.35 -0.60
N LEU A 24 -5.20 8.53 -0.58
CA LEU A 24 -6.21 8.52 0.47
C LEU A 24 -5.60 8.13 1.83
N LEU A 25 -4.74 7.12 1.87
CA LEU A 25 -4.05 6.71 3.09
C LEU A 25 -3.16 7.82 3.65
N ILE A 26 -2.38 8.48 2.78
CA ILE A 26 -1.54 9.63 3.15
C ILE A 26 -2.41 10.78 3.70
N LYS A 27 -3.51 11.11 3.01
CA LYS A 27 -4.44 12.16 3.46
C LYS A 27 -5.13 11.85 4.78
N ALA A 28 -5.34 10.56 5.07
CA ALA A 28 -5.91 10.10 6.34
C ALA A 28 -4.86 10.06 7.48
N GLY A 29 -3.61 10.46 7.23
CA GLY A 29 -2.55 10.48 8.23
C GLY A 29 -1.81 9.15 8.40
N TYR A 30 -1.99 8.20 7.48
CA TYR A 30 -1.20 6.97 7.46
C TYR A 30 -0.01 7.14 6.53
N ALA A 31 1.13 6.55 6.90
CA ALA A 31 2.22 6.37 5.95
C ALA A 31 1.86 5.24 5.00
N ALA A 32 1.95 5.47 3.68
CA ALA A 32 1.65 4.47 2.67
C ALA A 32 2.69 4.43 1.56
N ARG A 33 2.92 3.24 0.99
CA ARG A 33 3.81 3.01 -0.16
C ARG A 33 3.26 1.95 -1.09
N ILE A 34 3.56 2.08 -2.37
CA ILE A 34 3.24 1.06 -3.38
C ILE A 34 4.41 0.08 -3.48
N GLY A 35 4.16 -1.17 -3.15
CA GLY A 35 5.09 -2.28 -3.31
C GLY A 35 4.78 -3.12 -4.56
N LYS A 36 5.79 -3.84 -5.04
CA LYS A 36 5.65 -4.85 -6.10
C LYS A 36 6.38 -6.12 -5.69
N GLU A 37 5.74 -7.26 -5.86
CA GLU A 37 6.30 -8.59 -5.63
C GLU A 37 6.16 -9.44 -6.90
N ARG A 38 7.21 -10.20 -7.21
CA ARG A 38 7.22 -11.20 -8.28
C ARG A 38 7.40 -12.57 -7.64
N PRO A 39 6.35 -13.36 -7.44
CA PRO A 39 6.51 -14.71 -6.93
C PRO A 39 7.27 -15.57 -7.96
N GLY A 40 8.46 -16.06 -7.59
CA GLY A 40 9.17 -17.12 -8.33
C GLY A 40 9.82 -16.74 -9.66
N GLY A 41 10.08 -15.46 -9.95
CA GLY A 41 10.83 -15.01 -11.13
C GLY A 41 10.16 -15.18 -12.51
N LYS A 42 9.12 -16.02 -12.61
CA LYS A 42 8.33 -16.27 -13.84
C LYS A 42 6.83 -15.94 -13.71
N GLY A 43 6.38 -15.45 -12.55
CA GLY A 43 4.98 -15.09 -12.29
C GLY A 43 4.62 -13.65 -12.65
N GLN A 44 3.32 -13.39 -12.82
CA GLN A 44 2.74 -12.06 -13.01
C GLN A 44 3.20 -11.12 -11.87
N THR A 45 3.62 -9.90 -12.22
CA THR A 45 4.01 -8.89 -11.20
C THR A 45 2.78 -8.48 -10.42
N MET A 46 2.78 -8.73 -9.11
CA MET A 46 1.70 -8.30 -8.22
C MET A 46 2.09 -7.00 -7.56
N TYR A 47 1.19 -6.03 -7.64
CA TYR A 47 1.31 -4.76 -6.93
C TYR A 47 0.45 -4.78 -5.67
N PHE A 48 0.95 -4.18 -4.60
CA PHE A 48 0.24 -4.03 -3.34
C PHE A 48 0.49 -2.65 -2.75
N VAL A 49 -0.45 -2.15 -1.96
CA VAL A 49 -0.26 -0.92 -1.18
C VAL A 49 0.02 -1.32 0.25
N GLU A 50 1.18 -0.95 0.77
CA GLU A 50 1.54 -1.15 2.17
C GLU A 50 1.34 0.16 2.94
N PHE A 51 0.74 0.10 4.13
CA PHE A 51 0.55 1.26 4.98
C PHE A 51 0.81 0.94 6.45
N TRP A 52 1.16 1.96 7.22
CA TRP A 52 1.36 1.88 8.66
C TRP A 52 0.98 3.21 9.31
N GLU A 53 0.58 3.14 10.58
CA GLU A 53 0.47 4.32 11.42
C GLU A 53 1.89 4.78 11.75
N GLU A 54 2.29 5.93 11.21
CA GLU A 54 3.34 6.69 11.87
C GLU A 54 2.70 7.25 13.14
N LYS A 55 3.19 6.81 14.30
CA LYS A 55 2.94 7.56 15.52
C LYS A 55 3.56 8.94 15.26
N ASN A 56 2.73 9.90 14.91
CA ASN A 56 3.13 11.29 15.03
C ASN A 56 3.43 11.50 16.52
N GLU A 57 4.71 11.51 16.89
CA GLU A 57 5.22 12.05 18.15
C GLU A 57 4.99 13.58 18.18
N THR A 58 3.73 13.97 18.09
CA THR A 58 3.24 15.29 18.46
C THR A 58 2.16 15.08 19.51
N GLU A 59 2.55 14.45 20.61
CA GLU A 59 2.07 14.86 21.92
C GLU A 59 3.05 15.95 22.40
N ILE A 60 2.65 17.22 22.25
CA ILE A 60 3.13 18.32 23.10
C ILE A 60 1.90 18.87 23.80
#